data_AF-A0A1H3PKM1-F1
#
_entry.id   AF-A0A1H3PKM1-F1
#
_cell.length_a   1.000
_cell.length_b   1.000
_cell.length_c   1.000
_cell.angle_alpha   90.00
_cell.angle_beta   90.00
_cell.angle_gamma   90.00
#
_symmetry.space_group_name_H-M   'P 1'
#
loop_
_entity.id
_entity.type
_entity.pdbx_description
1 polymer ?
#
loop_
_entity_poly.entity_id
_entity_poly.type
_entity_poly.pdbx_seq_one_letter_code
_entity_poly.pdbx_strand_id
1 'polypeptide(L)'
;MFGLIRLFAILMVLLTVIYWALVFYCRAGERDRLEAEWEAEQPPLPRHTFVENGIREYQRSLRRKLLWGVYILPIGAICALIYFVNYA
;
A
#
# COMPACT_ATOMS: atom_id res chain seq x y z
N MET A 1 11.04 15.12 29.61
CA MET A 1 11.21 13.73 29.11
C MET A 1 9.97 13.14 28.42
N PHE A 2 8.89 13.91 28.14
CA PHE A 2 7.66 13.41 27.48
C PHE A 2 7.48 13.85 26.01
N GLY A 3 8.32 14.74 25.49
CA GLY A 3 8.18 15.27 24.12
C GLY A 3 8.44 14.24 23.01
N LEU A 4 9.47 13.40 23.19
CA LEU A 4 9.86 12.37 22.22
C LEU A 4 8.79 11.29 22.04
N ILE A 5 8.15 10.85 23.13
CA ILE A 5 7.09 9.85 23.10
C ILE A 5 5.86 10.36 22.33
N ARG A 6 5.49 11.64 22.53
CA ARG A 6 4.36 12.25 21.82
C ARG A 6 4.61 12.36 20.32
N LEU A 7 5.82 12.74 19.93
CA LEU A 7 6.21 12.83 18.52
C LEU A 7 6.22 11.45 17.85
N PHE A 8 6.76 10.45 18.54
CA PHE A 8 6.80 9.07 18.07
C PHE A 8 5.39 8.49 17.86
N ALA A 9 4.48 8.74 18.79
CA ALA A 9 3.08 8.31 18.68
C ALA A 9 2.37 8.97 17.47
N ILE A 10 2.55 10.28 17.27
CA ILE A 10 1.97 10.99 16.12
C ILE A 10 2.53 10.45 14.80
N LEU A 11 3.84 10.20 14.74
CA LEU A 11 4.51 9.64 13.56
C LEU A 11 3.95 8.23 13.23
N MET A 12 3.81 7.37 14.23
CA MET A 12 3.22 6.04 14.06
C MET A 12 1.80 6.09 13.49
N VAL A 13 0.97 6.99 14.01
CA VAL A 13 -0.40 7.17 13.52
C VAL A 13 -0.40 7.68 12.08
N LEU A 14 0.40 8.70 11.78
CA LEU A 14 0.48 9.29 10.44
C LEU A 14 0.93 8.26 9.38
N LEU A 15 1.97 7.46 9.70
CA LEU A 15 2.47 6.43 8.79
C LEU A 15 1.45 5.31 8.58
N THR A 16 0.71 4.93 9.63
CA THR A 16 -0.37 3.95 9.53
C THR A 16 -1.47 4.46 8.61
N VAL A 17 -1.87 5.73 8.76
CA VAL A 17 -2.90 6.35 7.90
C VAL A 17 -2.45 6.40 6.44
N ILE A 18 -1.22 6.83 6.15
CA ILE A 18 -0.68 6.88 4.78
C ILE A 18 -0.62 5.48 4.16
N TYR A 19 -0.17 4.48 4.92
CA TYR A 19 -0.16 3.09 4.48
C TYR A 19 -1.58 2.63 4.10
N TRP A 20 -2.55 2.82 5.00
CA TRP A 20 -3.94 2.43 4.74
C TRP A 20 -4.56 3.16 3.55
N ALA A 21 -4.25 4.45 3.37
CA ALA A 21 -4.70 5.23 2.22
C ALA A 21 -4.13 4.67 0.90
N LEU A 22 -2.85 4.30 0.86
CA LEU A 22 -2.21 3.71 -0.31
C LEU A 22 -2.81 2.34 -0.66
N VAL A 23 -3.07 1.50 0.35
CA VAL A 23 -3.72 0.20 0.18
C VAL A 23 -5.12 0.35 -0.39
N PHE A 24 -5.90 1.31 0.13
CA PHE A 24 -7.23 1.59 -0.38
C PHE A 24 -7.20 2.13 -1.81
N TYR A 25 -6.30 3.07 -2.11
CA TYR A 25 -6.15 3.64 -3.45
C TYR A 25 -5.84 2.58 -4.50
N CYS A 26 -4.85 1.70 -4.23
CA CYS A 26 -4.52 0.61 -5.14
C CYS A 26 -5.64 -0.43 -5.26
N ARG A 27 -6.40 -0.72 -4.19
CA ARG A 27 -7.51 -1.68 -4.27
C ARG A 27 -8.72 -1.13 -5.03
N ALA A 28 -8.98 0.17 -4.94
CA ALA A 28 -10.15 0.77 -5.57
C ALA A 28 -9.97 0.90 -7.09
N GLY A 29 -8.79 1.34 -7.56
CA GLY A 29 -8.58 1.61 -8.98
C GLY A 29 -8.41 0.38 -9.87
N GLU A 30 -7.99 -0.78 -9.33
CA GLU A 30 -7.61 -1.90 -10.20
C GLU A 30 -8.80 -2.60 -10.86
N ARG A 31 -9.98 -2.62 -10.23
CA ARG A 31 -11.18 -3.23 -10.83
C ARG A 31 -11.63 -2.44 -12.05
N ASP A 32 -11.69 -1.11 -11.92
CA ASP A 32 -12.08 -0.21 -13.00
C ASP A 32 -11.06 -0.25 -14.15
N ARG A 33 -9.76 -0.37 -13.83
CA ARG A 33 -8.72 -0.50 -14.85
C ARG A 33 -8.86 -1.80 -15.66
N LEU A 34 -9.11 -2.92 -14.98
CA LEU A 34 -9.29 -4.23 -15.63
C LEU A 34 -10.58 -4.31 -16.46
N GLU A 35 -11.65 -3.63 -16.03
CA GLU A 35 -12.87 -3.52 -16.84
C GLU A 35 -12.65 -2.69 -18.10
N ALA A 36 -11.95 -1.56 -18.00
CA ALA A 36 -11.60 -0.73 -19.16
C ALA A 36 -10.66 -1.46 -20.14
N GLU A 37 -9.71 -2.24 -19.62
CA GLU A 37 -8.77 -3.03 -20.43
C GLU A 37 -9.49 -4.17 -21.18
N TRP A 38 -10.47 -4.82 -20.53
CA TRP A 38 -11.33 -5.81 -21.20
C TRP A 38 -12.20 -5.19 -22.31
N GLU A 39 -12.75 -4.00 -22.09
CA GLU A 39 -13.53 -3.28 -23.12
C GLU A 39 -12.68 -2.89 -24.34
N ALA A 40 -11.39 -2.55 -24.13
CA ALA A 40 -10.48 -2.16 -25.20
C ALA A 40 -9.94 -3.34 -26.01
N GLU A 41 -9.57 -4.45 -25.35
CA GLU A 41 -8.88 -5.57 -26.01
C GLU A 41 -9.82 -6.71 -26.42
N GLN A 42 -11.02 -6.78 -25.83
CA GLN A 42 -12.04 -7.83 -26.04
C GLN A 42 -11.44 -9.25 -26.14
N PRO A 43 -10.69 -9.70 -25.12
CA PRO A 43 -10.11 -11.04 -25.13
C PRO A 43 -11.22 -12.10 -25.17
N PRO A 44 -10.92 -13.31 -25.68
CA PRO A 44 -11.91 -14.40 -25.85
C PRO A 44 -12.44 -14.95 -24.51
N LEU A 45 -11.97 -14.44 -23.37
CA LEU A 45 -12.50 -14.78 -22.05
C LEU A 45 -13.71 -13.90 -21.70
N PRO A 46 -14.71 -14.46 -21.01
CA PRO A 46 -15.79 -13.67 -20.43
C PRO A 46 -15.25 -12.57 -19.52
N ARG A 47 -15.86 -11.37 -19.55
CA ARG A 47 -15.51 -10.20 -18.72
C ARG A 47 -15.27 -10.56 -17.26
N HIS A 48 -16.18 -11.34 -16.68
CA HIS A 48 -16.09 -11.76 -15.28
C HIS A 48 -14.82 -12.59 -15.00
N THR A 49 -14.47 -13.52 -15.88
CA THR A 49 -13.31 -14.41 -15.71
C THR A 49 -12.00 -13.66 -15.91
N PHE A 50 -11.95 -12.71 -16.85
CA PHE A 50 -10.78 -11.88 -17.11
C PHE A 50 -10.50 -10.93 -15.92
N VAL A 51 -11.53 -10.23 -15.45
CA VAL A 51 -11.43 -9.34 -14.28
C VAL A 51 -11.07 -10.13 -13.03
N GLU A 52 -11.67 -11.30 -12.80
CA GLU A 52 -11.39 -12.11 -11.61
C GLU A 52 -9.96 -12.67 -11.61
N ASN A 53 -9.47 -13.15 -12.76
CA ASN A 53 -8.08 -13.58 -12.91
C ASN A 53 -7.09 -12.42 -12.73
N GLY A 54 -7.38 -11.26 -13.33
CA GLY A 54 -6.58 -10.04 -13.17
C GLY A 54 -6.52 -9.58 -11.71
N ILE A 55 -7.65 -9.58 -11.01
CA ILE A 55 -7.71 -9.28 -9.57
C ILE A 55 -6.92 -10.30 -8.77
N ARG A 56 -6.95 -11.59 -9.12
CA ARG A 56 -6.28 -12.66 -8.37
C ARG A 56 -4.76 -12.60 -8.51
N GLU A 57 -4.27 -12.33 -9.72
CA GLU A 57 -2.86 -12.07 -10.02
C GLU A 57 -2.39 -10.79 -9.31
N TYR A 58 -3.21 -9.72 -9.40
CA TYR A 58 -2.94 -8.46 -8.73
C TYR A 58 -2.90 -8.62 -7.21
N GLN A 59 -3.87 -9.32 -6.60
CA GLN A 59 -3.88 -9.60 -5.16
C GLN A 59 -2.63 -10.35 -4.71
N ARG A 60 -2.09 -11.26 -5.52
CA ARG A 60 -0.86 -11.98 -5.21
C ARG A 60 0.35 -11.04 -5.17
N SER A 61 0.48 -10.16 -6.17
CA SER A 61 1.55 -9.16 -6.21
C SER A 61 1.36 -8.07 -5.16
N LEU A 62 0.12 -7.68 -4.89
CA LEU A 62 -0.28 -6.66 -3.94
C LEU A 62 -0.05 -7.13 -2.51
N ARG A 63 -0.30 -8.40 -2.18
CA ARG A 63 0.13 -9.00 -0.90
C ARG A 63 1.63 -8.91 -0.69
N ARG A 64 2.43 -9.16 -1.74
CA ARG A 64 3.89 -9.05 -1.66
C ARG A 64 4.32 -7.58 -1.47
N LYS A 65 3.76 -6.65 -2.24
CA LYS A 65 4.01 -5.20 -2.07
C LYS A 65 3.52 -4.69 -0.70
N LEU A 66 2.40 -5.22 -0.18
CA LEU A 66 1.91 -4.92 1.17
C LEU A 66 2.87 -5.41 2.24
N LEU A 67 3.39 -6.64 2.11
CA LEU A 67 4.39 -7.17 3.04
C LEU A 67 5.63 -6.29 3.08
N TRP A 68 6.11 -5.84 1.92
CA TRP A 68 7.21 -4.89 1.83
C TRP A 68 6.86 -3.53 2.46
N GLY A 69 5.67 -2.99 2.23
CA GLY A 69 5.22 -1.74 2.86
C GLY A 69 5.14 -1.85 4.38
N VAL A 70 4.60 -2.94 4.91
CA VAL A 70 4.51 -3.22 6.36
C VAL A 70 5.89 -3.36 7.00
N TYR A 71 6.91 -3.83 6.27
CA TYR A 71 8.26 -3.98 6.81
C TYR A 71 9.14 -2.73 6.61
N ILE A 72 9.06 -2.07 5.46
CA ILE A 72 9.87 -0.88 5.16
C ILE A 72 9.43 0.31 6.02
N LEU A 73 8.12 0.47 6.24
CA LEU A 73 7.56 1.57 7.02
C LEU A 73 8.11 1.64 8.45
N PRO A 74 8.09 0.55 9.27
CA PRO A 74 8.66 0.58 10.62
C PRO A 74 10.18 0.73 10.59
N ILE A 75 10.89 0.12 9.62
CA ILE A 75 12.35 0.24 9.52
C ILE A 75 12.76 1.68 9.18
N GLY A 76 12.12 2.30 8.18
CA GLY A 76 12.37 3.69 7.81
C GLY A 76 12.05 4.67 8.94
N ALA A 77 10.98 4.43 9.70
CA ALA A 77 10.64 5.22 10.88
C ALA A 77 11.70 5.10 11.98
N ILE A 78 12.22 3.89 12.24
CA ILE A 78 13.32 3.65 13.19
C ILE A 78 14.59 4.38 12.74
N CYS A 79 14.96 4.29 11.45
CA CYS A 79 16.11 5.01 10.91
C CYS A 79 15.97 6.54 11.04
N ALA A 80 14.78 7.07 10.72
CA ALA A 80 14.51 8.51 10.84
C ALA A 80 14.53 8.97 12.30
N LEU A 81 13.98 8.18 13.23
CA LEU A 81 14.04 8.44 14.68
C LEU A 81 15.50 8.54 15.15
N ILE A 82 16.34 7.58 14.76
CA ILE A 82 17.76 7.57 15.12
C ILE A 82 18.45 8.83 14.59
N TYR A 83 18.18 9.21 13.33
CA TYR A 83 18.74 10.43 12.74
C TYR A 83 18.33 11.69 13.51
N PHE A 84 17.04 11.87 13.77
CA PHE A 84 16.55 13.05 14.48
C PHE A 84 17.00 13.11 15.95
N VAL A 85 17.07 11.98 16.66
CA VAL A 85 17.54 11.97 18.06
C VAL A 85 19.05 12.20 18.17
N ASN A 86 19.82 11.79 17.17
CA ASN A 86 21.28 11.88 17.20
C ASN A 86 21.80 13.21 16.64
N TYR A 87 21.12 13.77 15.64
CA TYR A 87 21.60 14.92 14.87
C TYR A 87 20.72 16.18 14.95
N ALA A 88 19.61 16.16 15.69
CA ALA A 88 18.79 17.35 16.01
C ALA A 88 18.87 17.68 17.51
#